data_AF-A0A2D8CHM9-F1
#
_entry.id   AF-A0A2D8CHM9-F1
#
_cell.length_a   1.000
_cell.length_b   1.000
_cell.length_c   1.000
_cell.angle_alpha   90.00
_cell.angle_beta   90.00
_cell.angle_gamma   90.00
#
_symmetry.space_group_name_H-M   'P 1'
#
loop_
_entity.id
_entity.type
_entity.pdbx_description
1 polymer ?
#
loop_
_entity_poly.entity_id
_entity_poly.type
_entity_poly.pdbx_seq_one_letter_code
_entity_poly.pdbx_strand_id
1 'polypeptide(L)'
;MEPQEIIQLREQLGWSLASFGKYFGVTAQAVLKWERGTAKPNDFVMAAMIQLEKRLDHAESEKQKQQLKNGLRRALLTGGILALLAFLFNKEEE
;
A
#
# COMPACT_ATOMS: atom_id res chain seq x y z
N MET A 1 11.25 1.94 -4.82
CA MET A 1 10.20 2.63 -5.57
C MET A 1 10.59 4.08 -5.78
N GLU A 2 10.50 4.50 -7.03
CA GLU A 2 10.62 5.88 -7.50
C GLU A 2 9.29 6.64 -7.30
N PRO A 3 9.30 7.99 -7.35
CA PRO A 3 8.11 8.81 -7.11
C PRO A 3 6.89 8.41 -7.97
N GLN A 4 7.13 8.08 -9.24
CA GLN A 4 6.06 7.71 -10.17
C GLN A 4 5.40 6.37 -9.81
N GLU A 5 6.18 5.41 -9.32
CA GLU A 5 5.67 4.10 -8.88
C GLU A 5 4.79 4.26 -7.63
N ILE A 6 5.13 5.19 -6.74
CA ILE A 6 4.31 5.51 -5.55
C ILE A 6 2.96 6.10 -5.97
N ILE A 7 2.94 7.00 -6.97
CA ILE A 7 1.70 7.57 -7.54
C ILE A 7 0.83 6.45 -8.11
N GLN A 8 1.41 5.58 -8.95
CA GLN A 8 0.69 4.49 -9.60
C GLN A 8 0.10 3.52 -8.58
N LEU A 9 0.88 3.10 -7.58
CA LEU A 9 0.42 2.23 -6.51
C LEU A 9 -0.78 2.83 -5.75
N ARG A 10 -0.69 4.11 -5.37
CA ARG A 10 -1.78 4.81 -4.67
C ARG A 10 -3.05 4.88 -5.53
N GLU A 11 -2.91 5.23 -6.80
CA GLU A 11 -4.03 5.40 -7.74
C GLU A 11 -4.70 4.07 -8.08
N GLN A 12 -3.91 3.00 -8.28
CA GLN A 12 -4.42 1.65 -8.50
C GLN A 12 -5.31 1.17 -7.34
N LEU A 13 -4.98 1.57 -6.11
CA LEU A 13 -5.75 1.28 -4.90
C LEU A 13 -6.97 2.20 -4.73
N GLY A 14 -7.04 3.29 -5.50
CA GLY A 14 -8.07 4.33 -5.42
C GLY A 14 -7.97 5.13 -4.13
N TRP A 15 -6.76 5.32 -3.59
CA TRP A 15 -6.54 6.01 -2.32
C TRP A 15 -6.17 7.48 -2.52
N SER A 16 -6.71 8.34 -1.67
CA SER A 16 -6.25 9.72 -1.54
C SER A 16 -4.88 9.78 -0.84
N LEU A 17 -4.16 10.91 -0.96
CA LEU A 17 -2.93 11.14 -0.18
C LEU A 17 -3.15 10.97 1.32
N ALA A 18 -4.32 11.41 1.83
CA ALA A 18 -4.67 11.29 3.24
C ALA A 18 -4.90 9.85 3.67
N SER A 19 -5.63 9.07 2.86
CA SER A 19 -5.86 7.64 3.11
C SER A 19 -4.55 6.88 3.05
N PHE A 20 -3.75 7.09 2.00
CA PHE A 20 -2.45 6.45 1.84
C PHE A 20 -1.53 6.76 3.03
N GLY A 21 -1.42 8.05 3.40
CA GLY A 21 -0.62 8.45 4.55
C GLY A 21 -1.10 7.80 5.85
N LYS A 22 -2.40 7.84 6.14
CA LYS A 22 -3.01 7.18 7.31
C LYS A 22 -2.64 5.70 7.36
N TYR A 23 -2.72 5.00 6.22
CA TYR A 23 -2.44 3.57 6.14
C TYR A 23 -0.97 3.23 6.33
N PHE A 24 -0.07 4.14 5.94
CA PHE A 24 1.37 4.00 6.17
C PHE A 24 1.87 4.69 7.46
N GLY A 25 0.97 5.18 8.31
CA GLY A 25 1.33 5.83 9.58
C GLY A 25 2.05 7.18 9.40
N VAL A 26 1.83 7.86 8.28
CA VAL A 26 2.46 9.15 7.95
C VAL A 26 1.42 10.21 7.57
N THR A 27 1.85 11.46 7.43
CA THR A 27 0.96 12.54 6.99
C THR A 27 0.77 12.53 5.47
N ALA A 28 -0.35 13.07 4.98
CA ALA A 28 -0.57 13.28 3.55
C ALA A 28 0.54 14.12 2.90
N GLN A 29 1.12 15.07 3.66
CA GLN A 29 2.22 15.90 3.19
C GLN A 29 3.51 15.10 3.00
N ALA A 30 3.78 14.10 3.83
CA ALA A 30 4.92 13.20 3.62
C ALA A 30 4.76 12.43 2.30
N VAL A 31 3.57 11.88 2.04
CA VAL A 31 3.25 11.18 0.78
C VAL A 31 3.43 12.12 -0.42
N LEU A 32 2.91 13.35 -0.35
CA LEU A 32 3.08 14.34 -1.41
C LEU A 32 4.57 14.65 -1.70
N LYS A 33 5.42 14.71 -0.66
CA LYS A 33 6.86 14.91 -0.84
C LYS A 33 7.53 13.71 -1.51
N TRP A 34 7.09 12.49 -1.20
CA TRP A 34 7.57 11.26 -1.85
C TRP A 34 7.18 11.22 -3.34
N GLU A 35 5.92 11.51 -3.67
CA GLU A 35 5.42 11.55 -5.05
C GLU A 35 6.07 12.68 -5.88
N ARG A 36 6.59 13.72 -5.23
CA ARG A 36 7.38 14.78 -5.88
C ARG A 36 8.89 14.50 -5.91
N GLY A 37 9.36 13.43 -5.28
CA GLY A 37 10.79 13.10 -5.16
C GLY A 37 11.59 14.06 -4.25
N THR A 38 10.92 14.90 -3.45
CA THR A 38 11.55 15.88 -2.54
C THR A 38 11.86 15.30 -1.16
N ALA A 39 11.36 14.10 -0.87
CA ALA A 39 11.74 13.28 0.26
C ALA A 39 11.60 11.81 -0.12
N LYS A 40 12.17 10.90 0.68
CA LYS A 40 12.02 9.46 0.49
C LYS A 40 11.25 8.84 1.66
N PRO A 41 10.47 7.77 1.42
CA PRO A 41 9.98 6.91 2.49
C PRO A 41 11.15 6.30 3.26
N ASN A 42 10.94 5.97 4.53
CA ASN A 42 11.91 5.14 5.26
C ASN A 42 11.90 3.70 4.71
N ASP A 43 12.93 2.93 5.05
CA ASP A 43 13.14 1.58 4.51
C ASP A 43 11.96 0.65 4.79
N PHE A 44 11.32 0.80 5.96
CA PHE A 44 10.17 -0.01 6.34
C PHE A 44 8.94 0.25 5.46
N VAL A 45 8.58 1.52 5.28
CA VAL A 45 7.45 1.92 4.41
C VAL A 45 7.76 1.55 2.96
N MET A 46 9.01 1.75 2.52
CA MET A 46 9.46 1.35 1.19
C MET A 46 9.26 -0.16 0.95
N ALA A 47 9.72 -1.01 1.88
CA ALA A 47 9.56 -2.46 1.79
C ALA A 47 8.08 -2.88 1.77
N ALA A 48 7.24 -2.24 2.59
CA ALA A 48 5.81 -2.52 2.62
C ALA A 48 5.11 -2.16 1.30
N MET A 49 5.47 -1.02 0.68
CA MET A 49 4.92 -0.63 -0.62
C MET A 49 5.36 -1.59 -1.74
N ILE A 50 6.63 -1.98 -1.79
CA ILE A 50 7.15 -2.96 -2.77
C ILE A 50 6.43 -4.30 -2.63
N GLN A 51 6.23 -4.77 -1.39
CA GLN A 51 5.51 -6.03 -1.17
C GLN A 51 4.04 -5.93 -1.59
N LEU A 52 3.41 -4.78 -1.37
CA LEU A 52 2.03 -4.52 -1.77
C LEU A 52 1.88 -4.52 -3.29
N GLU A 53 2.79 -3.83 -4.00
CA GLU A 53 2.85 -3.81 -5.47
C GLU A 53 2.99 -5.22 -6.04
N LYS A 54 3.96 -6.01 -5.55
CA LYS A 54 4.13 -7.41 -5.97
C LYS A 54 2.86 -8.24 -5.82
N ARG A 55 2.14 -8.12 -4.70
CA ARG A 55 0.89 -8.88 -4.49
C ARG A 55 -0.23 -8.44 -5.45
N LEU A 56 -0.28 -7.16 -5.82
CA LEU A 56 -1.23 -6.67 -6.82
C LEU A 56 -0.90 -7.20 -8.23
N ASP A 57 0.39 -7.34 -8.56
CA ASP A 57 0.85 -7.88 -9.84
C ASP A 57 0.68 -9.40 -9.96
N HIS A 58 0.88 -10.12 -8.86
CA HIS A 58 0.68 -11.58 -8.80
C HIS A 58 -0.80 -12.01 -8.77
N ALA A 59 -1.74 -11.08 -8.63
CA ALA A 59 -3.16 -11.38 -8.75
C ALA A 59 -3.55 -11.50 -10.24
N GLU A 60 -3.54 -12.74 -10.75
CA GLU A 60 -3.71 -13.06 -12.18
C GLU A 60 -5.09 -12.71 -12.74
N SER A 61 -6.14 -12.64 -11.90
CA SER A 61 -7.49 -12.24 -12.34
C SER A 61 -7.96 -10.94 -11.70
N GLU A 62 -8.76 -10.17 -12.43
CA GLU A 62 -9.42 -8.96 -11.90
C GLU A 62 -10.27 -9.25 -10.65
N LYS A 63 -10.83 -10.47 -10.56
CA LYS A 63 -11.54 -10.93 -9.35
C LYS A 63 -10.59 -11.07 -8.16
N GLN A 64 -9.40 -11.65 -8.34
CA GLN A 64 -8.37 -11.75 -7.29
C GLN A 64 -7.86 -10.36 -6.89
N LYS A 65 -7.59 -9.47 -7.86
CA LYS A 65 -7.21 -8.08 -7.57
C LYS A 65 -8.28 -7.37 -6.75
N GLN A 66 -9.55 -7.56 -7.08
CA GLN A 66 -10.64 -6.93 -6.33
C GLN A 66 -10.81 -7.52 -4.92
N GLN A 67 -10.65 -8.83 -4.76
CA GLN A 67 -10.65 -9.50 -3.46
C GLN A 67 -9.48 -9.00 -2.59
N LEU A 68 -8.28 -8.89 -3.17
CA LEU A 68 -7.11 -8.35 -2.51
C LEU A 68 -7.35 -6.90 -2.07
N LYS A 69 -7.81 -6.02 -2.97
CA LYS A 69 -8.16 -4.62 -2.64
C LYS A 69 -9.20 -4.53 -1.51
N ASN A 70 -10.21 -5.39 -1.52
CA ASN A 70 -11.24 -5.42 -0.49
C ASN A 70 -10.70 -5.90 0.87
N GLY A 71 -9.85 -6.94 0.88
CA GLY A 71 -9.17 -7.43 2.08
C GLY A 71 -8.24 -6.38 2.67
N LEU A 72 -7.47 -5.71 1.80
CA LEU A 72 -6.58 -4.60 2.15
C LEU A 72 -7.35 -3.47 2.84
N ARG A 73 -8.47 -3.03 2.24
CA ARG A 73 -9.34 -1.99 2.81
C ARG A 73 -9.88 -2.39 4.18
N ARG A 74 -10.31 -3.65 4.35
CA ARG A 74 -10.81 -4.15 5.63
C ARG A 74 -9.72 -4.14 6.71
N ALA A 75 -8.54 -4.69 6.42
CA ALA A 75 -7.41 -4.73 7.35
C ALA A 75 -6.98 -3.33 7.79
N LEU A 76 -6.94 -2.39 6.85
CA LEU A 76 -6.54 -1.01 7.11
C LEU A 76 -7.57 -0.18 7.89
N LEU A 77 -8.87 -0.50 7.77
CA LEU A 77 -9.92 0.14 8.56
C LEU A 77 -9.99 -0.40 10.00
N THR A 78 -9.63 -1.67 10.22
CA THR A 78 -9.75 -2.31 11.55
C THR A 78 -8.50 -2.15 12.42
N GLY A 79 -7.29 -2.14 11.84
CA GLY A 79 -6.05 -2.15 12.64
C GLY A 79 -4.87 -1.37 12.06
N GLY A 80 -5.09 -0.52 11.06
CA GLY A 80 -4.04 0.32 10.47
C GLY A 80 -2.89 -0.48 9.84
N ILE A 81 -1.67 0.08 9.88
CA ILE A 81 -0.50 -0.55 9.25
C ILE A 81 -0.19 -1.96 9.81
N LEU A 82 -0.41 -2.20 11.11
CA LEU A 82 -0.09 -3.51 11.71
C LEU A 82 -1.01 -4.63 11.18
N ALA A 83 -2.31 -4.35 11.08
CA ALA A 83 -3.24 -5.31 10.47
C ALA A 83 -3.01 -5.47 8.96
N LEU A 84 -2.62 -4.40 8.26
CA LEU A 84 -2.18 -4.48 6.87
C LEU A 84 -0.96 -5.39 6.73
N LEU A 85 0.05 -5.21 7.56
CA LEU A 85 1.27 -6.01 7.52
C LEU A 85 0.98 -7.47 7.87
N ALA A 86 0.18 -7.73 8.91
CA ALA A 86 -0.29 -9.07 9.20
C ALA A 86 -0.97 -9.67 7.96
N PHE A 87 -1.89 -8.97 7.31
CA PHE A 87 -2.52 -9.43 6.08
C PHE A 87 -1.53 -9.64 4.91
N LEU A 88 -0.53 -8.77 4.76
CA LEU A 88 0.47 -8.83 3.69
C LEU A 88 1.60 -9.86 3.92
N PHE A 89 1.81 -10.30 5.15
CA PHE A 89 2.87 -11.25 5.51
C PHE A 89 2.35 -12.55 6.12
N ASN A 90 1.05 -12.65 6.41
CA ASN A 90 0.45 -13.95 6.69
C ASN A 90 0.45 -14.73 5.37
N LYS A 91 1.20 -15.83 5.36
CA LYS A 91 1.06 -16.87 4.34
C LYS A 91 -0.35 -17.43 4.49
N GLU A 92 -1.11 -17.48 3.41
CA GLU A 92 -2.18 -18.48 3.34
C GLU A 92 -1.45 -19.82 3.45
N GLU A 93 -1.56 -20.49 4.61
CA GLU A 93 -1.21 -21.91 4.72
C GLU A 93 -2.14 -22.64 3.74
N GLU A 94 -1.53 -23.40 2.83
CA GLU A 94 -2.20 -24.29 1.86
C GLU A 94 -3.14 -25.28 2.55
#